data_AF-R6Z4P1-F1
#
_entry.id   AF-R6Z4P1-F1
#
_cell.length_a   1.000
_cell.length_b   1.000
_cell.length_c   1.000
_cell.angle_alpha   90.00
_cell.angle_beta   90.00
_cell.angle_gamma   90.00
#
_symmetry.space_group_name_H-M   'P 1'
#
loop_
_entity.id
_entity.type
_entity.pdbx_description
1 polymer ?
#
loop_
_entity_poly.entity_id
_entity_poly.type
_entity_poly.pdbx_seq_one_letter_code
_entity_poly.pdbx_strand_id
1 'polypeptide(L)'
;MRGPKAPKDPTKKRPSLYLMLDKDIAGLPGRDGSCRDTNYMEGRLVEQVKGICGEVDEDILKLLESFEGIRKLVHSIGVSITAHEEAEKSSFIDFTINCYGKEDKYVTGSNITAKCPCNGEEVLIELAQVPVNEMDDIIGEFDFDFPKDCKSASVTLKFYLNDGYQVPEIQVDPPIDFASEAYQKMIDRSLLNLGNVKRLKTAIEKAQRGEDVTIAYIGGSITQGAGAKPIESKSYAYLSYRGFCERFTPDDGAHVTFVKAGVGGTPSELGMIRYEKEVTDYGKIKPDVVIVEFAVNDEGDETEGVSFESLVRKIANADNKPAVILNFAVFMSEWNLEDRLVPIGKNYDLPMVSVKAAVVPQFSENTVVTKRQYFYDIFHPTNDGHRIMADCLIGLLEQAAKAPMPEKDSDFTVKPVKGAEFENIILVDSSNIEQYGTVSHKGFDHKDTEIQYVERNLSSQASPVLENGWAKAYETTGAEFVMEITAKNIVLVSKDSGTPKFGKADIYVDDKLALTADPLVNGWNHCNPQIILNETESAKHVVKIVMHPGDEEKAFTILGFGVTL
;
A
#
# COMPACT_ATOMS: atom_id res chain seq x y z
N MET A 1 44.76 -30.12 38.66
CA MET A 1 44.12 -29.37 37.56
C MET A 1 42.63 -29.70 37.59
N ARG A 2 41.76 -28.70 37.77
CA ARG A 2 40.31 -28.88 37.61
C ARG A 2 40.02 -28.72 36.12
N GLY A 3 39.44 -29.73 35.49
CA GLY A 3 38.99 -29.66 34.10
C GLY A 3 37.93 -28.58 33.88
N PRO A 4 37.61 -28.23 32.63
CA PRO A 4 36.63 -27.21 32.32
C PRO A 4 35.28 -27.60 32.94
N LYS A 5 34.73 -26.75 33.81
CA LYS A 5 33.35 -26.86 34.25
C LYS A 5 32.47 -26.36 33.12
N ALA A 6 31.61 -27.22 32.59
CA ALA A 6 30.49 -26.80 31.76
C ALA A 6 29.66 -25.72 32.50
N PRO A 7 29.17 -24.68 31.81
CA PRO A 7 28.25 -23.72 32.42
C PRO A 7 27.07 -24.48 33.05
N LYS A 8 26.77 -24.12 34.30
CA LYS A 8 25.59 -24.61 35.02
C LYS A 8 24.41 -23.72 34.62
N ASP A 9 23.29 -24.40 34.39
CA ASP A 9 21.97 -23.97 33.95
C ASP A 9 21.78 -23.74 32.45
N PRO A 10 20.86 -24.51 31.79
CA PRO A 10 20.25 -24.02 30.57
C PRO A 10 19.51 -22.73 30.95
N THR A 11 19.84 -21.62 30.30
CA THR A 11 19.09 -20.37 30.39
C THR A 11 17.61 -20.71 30.24
N LYS A 12 16.82 -20.50 31.29
CA LYS A 12 15.39 -20.78 31.31
C LYS A 12 14.78 -20.13 30.07
N LYS A 13 14.16 -20.92 29.18
CA LYS A 13 13.50 -20.42 27.97
C LYS A 13 12.48 -19.35 28.42
N ARG A 14 12.79 -18.08 28.16
CA ARG A 14 11.91 -16.96 28.50
C ARG A 14 10.68 -17.02 27.58
N PRO A 15 9.47 -16.71 28.07
CA PRO A 15 8.33 -16.46 27.20
C PRO A 15 8.68 -15.37 26.17
N SER A 16 8.14 -15.48 24.96
CA SER A 16 8.47 -14.56 23.88
C SER A 16 7.26 -14.17 23.05
N LEU A 17 7.12 -12.88 22.78
CA LEU A 17 6.20 -12.36 21.77
C LEU A 17 6.92 -12.29 20.43
N TYR A 18 6.28 -12.75 19.37
CA TYR A 18 6.80 -12.67 18.01
C TYR A 18 6.20 -11.46 17.30
N LEU A 19 7.07 -10.68 16.67
CA LEU A 19 6.72 -9.50 15.89
C LEU A 19 6.83 -9.81 14.39
N MET A 20 7.81 -10.65 14.04
CA MET A 20 7.98 -11.25 12.72
C MET A 20 8.39 -12.71 12.96
N LEU A 21 7.78 -13.64 12.22
CA LEU A 21 8.11 -15.06 12.25
C LEU A 21 8.29 -15.51 10.82
N ASP A 22 9.54 -15.84 10.49
CA ASP A 22 9.99 -16.31 9.16
C ASP A 22 9.45 -15.45 8.01
N LYS A 23 9.43 -14.13 8.22
CA LYS A 23 8.94 -13.17 7.23
C LYS A 23 10.03 -12.87 6.21
N ASP A 24 9.69 -12.93 4.94
CA ASP A 24 10.61 -12.50 3.88
C ASP A 24 10.86 -11.00 3.97
N ILE A 25 12.10 -10.59 3.75
CA ILE A 25 12.55 -9.20 3.62
C ILE A 25 13.42 -9.11 2.37
N ALA A 26 13.40 -7.97 1.69
CA ALA A 26 14.19 -7.71 0.50
C ALA A 26 14.62 -6.25 0.45
N GLY A 27 15.90 -6.02 0.18
CA GLY A 27 16.44 -4.67 0.11
C GLY A 27 15.90 -3.89 -1.09
N LEU A 28 15.23 -2.77 -0.82
CA LEU A 28 14.74 -1.85 -1.84
C LEU A 28 15.73 -0.69 -2.03
N PRO A 29 16.03 -0.28 -3.28
CA PRO A 29 16.99 0.77 -3.56
C PRO A 29 16.46 2.15 -3.13
N GLY A 30 17.11 2.73 -2.12
CA GLY A 30 16.89 4.09 -1.66
C GLY A 30 17.52 5.13 -2.60
N ARG A 31 17.05 6.38 -2.49
CA ARG A 31 17.55 7.50 -3.32
C ARG A 31 18.98 7.94 -2.94
N ASP A 32 19.40 7.65 -1.73
CA ASP A 32 20.74 7.88 -1.20
C ASP A 32 21.72 6.74 -1.50
N GLY A 33 21.27 5.72 -2.26
CA GLY A 33 22.06 4.53 -2.57
C GLY A 33 22.05 3.46 -1.48
N SER A 34 21.24 3.64 -0.42
CA SER A 34 20.91 2.58 0.53
C SER A 34 20.10 1.46 -0.13
N CYS A 35 20.08 0.30 0.51
CA CYS A 35 19.26 -0.83 0.11
C CYS A 35 18.56 -1.31 1.38
N ARG A 36 17.26 -1.03 1.53
CA ARG A 36 16.58 -1.17 2.81
C ARG A 36 15.22 -1.81 2.68
N ASP A 37 14.87 -2.65 3.64
CA ASP A 37 13.49 -3.05 3.90
C ASP A 37 13.02 -2.38 5.20
N THR A 38 11.83 -1.81 5.20
CA THR A 38 11.24 -1.16 6.38
C THR A 38 9.89 -1.79 6.70
N ASN A 39 9.71 -2.16 7.96
CA ASN A 39 8.48 -2.68 8.51
C ASN A 39 7.89 -1.68 9.53
N TYR A 40 6.86 -0.94 9.11
CA TYR A 40 6.24 0.12 9.93
C TYR A 40 5.35 -0.46 11.03
N MET A 41 5.55 0.01 12.27
CA MET A 41 4.90 -0.49 13.49
C MET A 41 4.02 0.54 14.20
N GLU A 42 4.15 1.83 13.89
CA GLU A 42 3.28 2.88 14.44
C GLU A 42 1.80 2.54 14.19
N GLY A 43 1.02 2.46 15.27
CA GLY A 43 -0.39 2.08 15.23
C GLY A 43 -0.66 0.60 14.85
N ARG A 44 0.39 -0.23 14.71
CA ARG A 44 0.27 -1.63 14.24
C ARG A 44 0.82 -2.67 15.20
N LEU A 45 1.79 -2.32 16.06
CA LEU A 45 2.53 -3.29 16.88
C LEU A 45 1.64 -4.24 17.70
N VAL A 46 0.63 -3.70 18.38
CA VAL A 46 -0.30 -4.50 19.21
C VAL A 46 -1.06 -5.52 18.37
N GLU A 47 -1.69 -5.07 17.29
CA GLU A 47 -2.47 -5.94 16.40
C GLU A 47 -1.59 -6.93 15.65
N GLN A 48 -0.36 -6.55 15.30
CA GLN A 48 0.66 -7.46 14.74
C GLN A 48 0.96 -8.61 15.70
N VAL A 49 1.20 -8.28 16.99
CA VAL A 49 1.46 -9.28 18.02
C VAL A 49 0.26 -10.19 18.23
N LYS A 50 -0.97 -9.66 18.28
CA LYS A 50 -2.20 -10.46 18.35
C LYS A 50 -2.32 -11.41 17.15
N GLY A 51 -2.09 -10.90 15.94
CA GLY A 51 -2.18 -11.67 14.71
C GLY A 51 -1.19 -12.84 14.63
N ILE A 52 -0.01 -12.68 15.23
CA ILE A 52 1.04 -13.71 15.22
C ILE A 52 0.91 -14.66 16.41
N CYS A 53 0.75 -14.12 17.62
CA CYS A 53 0.82 -14.84 18.88
C CYS A 53 -0.53 -15.39 19.36
N GLY A 54 -1.65 -14.96 18.77
CA GLY A 54 -2.99 -15.35 19.19
C GLY A 54 -3.45 -14.61 20.45
N GLU A 55 -4.07 -15.35 21.37
CA GLU A 55 -4.65 -14.79 22.61
C GLU A 55 -3.57 -14.39 23.63
N VAL A 56 -3.10 -13.14 23.54
CA VAL A 56 -2.18 -12.52 24.51
C VAL A 56 -3.00 -11.70 25.52
N ASP A 57 -2.57 -11.69 26.79
CA ASP A 57 -3.19 -10.91 27.86
C ASP A 57 -3.22 -9.40 27.52
N GLU A 58 -4.37 -8.75 27.70
CA GLU A 58 -4.56 -7.32 27.41
C GLU A 58 -3.63 -6.41 28.23
N ASP A 59 -3.26 -6.78 29.46
CA ASP A 59 -2.30 -6.01 30.25
C ASP A 59 -0.88 -6.10 29.67
N ILE A 60 -0.54 -7.21 29.00
CA ILE A 60 0.72 -7.35 28.24
C ILE A 60 0.67 -6.51 26.97
N LEU A 61 -0.44 -6.59 26.23
CA LEU A 61 -0.63 -5.85 24.98
C LEU A 61 -0.56 -4.33 25.20
N LYS A 62 -1.16 -3.85 26.29
CA LYS A 62 -1.10 -2.44 26.68
C LYS A 62 0.33 -1.94 26.92
N LEU A 63 1.24 -2.81 27.39
CA LEU A 63 2.65 -2.43 27.56
C LEU A 63 3.38 -2.26 26.22
N LEU A 64 2.84 -2.76 25.10
CA LEU A 64 3.43 -2.55 23.78
C LEU A 64 3.06 -1.18 23.16
N GLU A 65 2.09 -0.47 23.73
CA GLU A 65 1.61 0.82 23.22
C GLU A 65 2.60 1.97 23.44
N SER A 66 3.61 1.79 24.30
CA SER A 66 4.66 2.78 24.54
C SER A 66 6.03 2.14 24.75
N PHE A 67 7.09 2.89 24.45
CA PHE A 67 8.46 2.42 24.64
C PHE A 67 8.81 2.23 26.12
N GLU A 68 8.23 3.03 27.01
CA GLU A 68 8.31 2.82 28.47
C GLU A 68 7.71 1.47 28.87
N GLY A 69 6.53 1.14 28.35
CA GLY A 69 5.88 -0.14 28.57
C GLY A 69 6.73 -1.30 28.03
N ILE A 70 7.32 -1.13 26.85
CA ILE A 70 8.22 -2.11 26.23
C ILE A 70 9.45 -2.33 27.12
N ARG A 71 10.05 -1.28 27.68
CA ARG A 71 11.18 -1.42 28.63
C ARG A 71 10.82 -2.19 29.90
N LYS A 72 9.58 -2.06 30.37
CA LYS A 72 9.08 -2.83 31.52
C LYS A 72 8.82 -4.30 31.14
N LEU A 73 8.26 -4.54 29.96
CA LEU A 73 7.84 -5.85 29.49
C LEU A 73 9.02 -6.71 29.01
N VAL A 74 9.94 -6.13 28.25
CA VAL A 74 10.95 -6.84 27.46
C VAL A 74 12.29 -6.91 28.19
N HIS A 75 12.84 -8.11 28.31
CA HIS A 75 14.19 -8.37 28.78
C HIS A 75 15.22 -8.16 27.67
N SER A 76 14.99 -8.82 26.53
CA SER A 76 15.89 -8.79 25.38
C SER A 76 15.14 -9.00 24.07
N ILE A 77 15.72 -8.51 22.99
CA ILE A 77 15.18 -8.60 21.63
C ILE A 77 16.03 -9.61 20.87
N GLY A 78 15.40 -10.65 20.33
CA GLY A 78 16.06 -11.66 19.50
C GLY A 78 15.77 -11.40 18.03
N VAL A 79 16.83 -11.36 17.23
CA VAL A 79 16.77 -11.17 15.77
C VAL A 79 17.57 -12.28 15.10
N SER A 80 16.90 -13.09 14.28
CA SER A 80 17.53 -14.10 13.44
C SER A 80 17.23 -13.78 11.99
N ILE A 81 18.27 -13.70 11.17
CA ILE A 81 18.15 -13.42 9.74
C ILE A 81 18.82 -14.54 8.96
N THR A 82 18.13 -15.08 7.96
CA THR A 82 18.66 -16.14 7.09
C THR A 82 18.53 -15.70 5.64
N ALA A 83 19.65 -15.48 4.94
CA ALA A 83 19.63 -15.19 3.51
C ALA A 83 19.00 -16.36 2.74
N HIS A 84 18.22 -16.05 1.71
CA HIS A 84 17.61 -17.06 0.85
C HIS A 84 18.64 -17.80 0.00
N GLU A 85 19.67 -17.07 -0.46
CA GLU A 85 20.76 -17.62 -1.27
C GLU A 85 21.94 -18.09 -0.40
N GLU A 86 22.45 -19.29 -0.67
CA GLU A 86 23.55 -19.88 0.12
C GLU A 86 24.82 -19.01 0.10
N ALA A 87 25.10 -18.37 -1.03
CA ALA A 87 26.26 -17.48 -1.19
C ALA A 87 26.16 -16.20 -0.33
N GLU A 88 24.96 -15.81 0.08
CA GLU A 88 24.68 -14.58 0.84
C GLU A 88 24.65 -14.85 2.36
N LYS A 89 24.71 -16.11 2.81
CA LYS A 89 24.69 -16.48 4.25
C LYS A 89 25.91 -16.00 5.03
N SER A 90 27.02 -15.68 4.36
CA SER A 90 28.19 -15.05 4.99
C SER A 90 28.06 -13.55 5.18
N SER A 91 27.02 -12.94 4.62
CA SER A 91 26.78 -11.50 4.67
C SER A 91 26.10 -11.10 5.99
N PHE A 92 26.01 -9.80 6.24
CA PHE A 92 25.40 -9.23 7.44
C PHE A 92 24.40 -8.16 7.03
N ILE A 93 23.24 -8.16 7.69
CA ILE A 93 22.24 -7.10 7.56
C ILE A 93 22.26 -6.28 8.86
N ASP A 94 22.30 -4.96 8.73
CA ASP A 94 22.20 -4.07 9.87
C ASP A 94 20.71 -3.88 10.19
N PHE A 95 20.29 -4.36 11.35
CA PHE A 95 18.93 -4.23 11.86
C PHE A 95 18.85 -3.00 12.76
N THR A 96 17.80 -2.19 12.59
CA THR A 96 17.52 -1.04 13.46
C THR A 96 16.07 -1.01 13.90
N ILE A 97 15.84 -0.80 15.20
CA ILE A 97 14.54 -0.37 15.73
C ILE A 97 14.57 1.14 15.81
N ASN A 98 13.73 1.81 15.02
CA ASN A 98 13.54 3.25 15.12
C ASN A 98 12.41 3.50 16.12
N CYS A 99 12.76 4.08 17.27
CA CYS A 99 11.80 4.57 18.24
C CYS A 99 11.38 5.97 17.80
N TYR A 100 10.09 6.21 17.65
CA TYR A 100 9.61 7.55 17.31
C TYR A 100 9.60 8.43 18.56
N GLY A 101 9.90 9.72 18.35
CA GLY A 101 10.04 10.68 19.43
C GLY A 101 8.76 11.45 19.75
N LYS A 102 8.62 11.89 21.01
CA LYS A 102 7.45 12.63 21.53
C LYS A 102 7.25 14.02 20.92
N GLU A 103 8.32 14.68 20.47
CA GLU A 103 8.27 16.05 19.93
C GLU A 103 8.38 16.07 18.41
N ASP A 104 9.43 15.45 17.87
CA ASP A 104 9.60 15.19 16.45
C ASP A 104 9.81 13.69 16.26
N LYS A 105 8.80 13.08 15.66
CA LYS A 105 8.68 11.65 15.37
C LYS A 105 9.96 11.06 14.79
N TYR A 106 10.61 11.77 13.87
CA TYR A 106 11.74 11.24 13.09
C TYR A 106 13.11 11.68 13.58
N VAL A 107 13.18 12.52 14.63
CA VAL A 107 14.44 13.13 15.08
C VAL A 107 14.73 12.87 16.55
N THR A 108 13.72 12.89 17.41
CA THR A 108 13.94 12.95 18.86
C THR A 108 14.00 11.58 19.56
N GLY A 109 13.55 10.51 18.88
CA GLY A 109 13.60 9.15 19.41
C GLY A 109 14.92 8.42 19.13
N SER A 110 15.09 7.25 19.74
CA SER A 110 16.31 6.45 19.69
C SER A 110 16.32 5.45 18.54
N ASN A 111 17.51 5.20 17.99
CA ASN A 111 17.77 4.10 17.07
C ASN A 111 18.55 3.00 17.79
N ILE A 112 17.98 1.79 17.85
CA ILE A 112 18.61 0.62 18.48
C ILE A 112 19.07 -0.31 17.37
N THR A 113 20.38 -0.37 17.15
CA THR A 113 20.96 -1.09 16.01
C THR A 113 21.70 -2.34 16.47
N ALA A 114 21.59 -3.42 15.68
CA ALA A 114 22.43 -4.60 15.78
C ALA A 114 22.86 -5.08 14.40
N LYS A 115 24.09 -5.59 14.31
CA LYS A 115 24.60 -6.23 13.09
C LYS A 115 24.29 -7.72 13.12
N CYS A 116 23.43 -8.18 12.22
CA CYS A 116 22.91 -9.54 12.22
C CYS A 116 23.55 -10.40 11.11
N PRO A 117 24.16 -11.56 11.44
CA PRO A 117 24.63 -12.49 10.42
C PRO A 117 23.44 -13.11 9.67
N CYS A 118 23.59 -13.35 8.36
CA CYS A 118 22.54 -13.89 7.51
C CYS A 118 22.50 -15.43 7.49
N ASN A 119 23.06 -16.10 8.49
CA ASN A 119 23.18 -17.56 8.59
C ASN A 119 22.13 -18.21 9.52
N GLY A 120 21.20 -17.42 10.04
CA GLY A 120 20.16 -17.84 10.99
C GLY A 120 20.58 -17.81 12.46
N GLU A 121 21.83 -17.43 12.78
CA GLU A 121 22.24 -17.21 14.16
C GLU A 121 21.43 -16.07 14.79
N GLU A 122 20.96 -16.28 16.02
CA GLU A 122 20.21 -15.28 16.76
C GLU A 122 21.15 -14.25 17.41
N VAL A 123 20.90 -12.98 17.13
CA VAL A 123 21.50 -11.85 17.84
C VAL A 123 20.55 -11.37 18.93
N LEU A 124 21.09 -11.19 20.14
CA LEU A 124 20.35 -10.70 21.30
C LEU A 124 20.75 -9.27 21.63
N ILE A 125 19.76 -8.39 21.72
CA ILE A 125 19.89 -7.03 22.24
C ILE A 125 19.28 -7.01 23.65
N GLU A 126 20.11 -6.86 24.69
CA GLU A 126 19.61 -6.72 26.06
C GLU A 126 19.06 -5.30 26.27
N LEU A 127 17.75 -5.17 26.50
CA LEU A 127 17.10 -3.86 26.54
C LEU A 127 17.56 -3.02 27.74
N ALA A 128 17.99 -3.67 28.82
CA ALA A 128 18.61 -3.03 29.97
C ALA A 128 19.95 -2.34 29.66
N GLN A 129 20.62 -2.71 28.57
CA GLN A 129 21.86 -2.08 28.11
C GLN A 129 21.62 -0.92 27.13
N VAL A 130 20.41 -0.81 26.57
CA VAL A 130 20.04 0.30 25.69
C VAL A 130 19.85 1.57 26.52
N PRO A 131 20.59 2.67 26.28
CA PRO A 131 20.45 3.92 27.02
C PRO A 131 19.02 4.42 27.06
N VAL A 132 18.59 4.95 28.20
CA VAL A 132 17.25 5.55 28.33
C VAL A 132 17.24 6.90 27.64
N ASN A 133 16.27 7.10 26.74
CA ASN A 133 15.92 8.39 26.18
C ASN A 133 14.47 8.69 26.55
N GLU A 134 14.27 9.76 27.32
CA GLU A 134 12.93 10.18 27.79
C GLU A 134 12.03 10.65 26.64
N MET A 135 12.61 10.93 25.46
CA MET A 135 11.89 11.32 24.26
C MET A 135 11.34 10.13 23.47
N ASP A 136 11.74 8.89 23.77
CA ASP A 136 11.17 7.71 23.13
C ASP A 136 9.67 7.60 23.47
N ASP A 137 8.82 7.55 22.44
CA ASP A 137 7.37 7.43 22.58
C ASP A 137 6.91 6.00 22.31
N ILE A 138 7.11 5.52 21.09
CA ILE A 138 6.68 4.21 20.59
C ILE A 138 7.77 3.59 19.71
N ILE A 139 7.64 2.29 19.40
CA ILE A 139 8.37 1.71 18.26
C ILE A 139 7.68 2.16 16.97
N GLY A 140 8.40 2.92 16.15
CA GLY A 140 7.91 3.43 14.90
C GLY A 140 8.01 2.42 13.77
N GLU A 141 9.18 1.79 13.61
CA GLU A 141 9.47 0.87 12.52
C GLU A 141 10.71 0.00 12.79
N PHE A 142 10.85 -1.06 11.99
CA PHE A 142 12.03 -1.90 11.91
C PHE A 142 12.68 -1.76 10.54
N ASP A 143 13.95 -1.34 10.52
CA ASP A 143 14.76 -1.25 9.33
C ASP A 143 15.72 -2.43 9.21
N PHE A 144 15.86 -2.92 7.99
CA PHE A 144 16.84 -3.93 7.59
C PHE A 144 17.68 -3.36 6.45
N ASP A 145 18.90 -2.91 6.77
CA ASP A 145 19.84 -2.38 5.79
C ASP A 145 20.66 -3.51 5.17
N PHE A 146 20.41 -3.76 3.89
CA PHE A 146 21.04 -4.79 3.11
C PHE A 146 22.40 -4.34 2.57
N PRO A 147 23.44 -5.19 2.66
CA PRO A 147 24.65 -4.98 1.89
C PRO A 147 24.35 -5.24 0.40
N LYS A 148 25.13 -4.64 -0.50
CA LYS A 148 24.86 -4.65 -1.95
C LYS A 148 24.76 -6.06 -2.57
N ASP A 149 25.38 -7.05 -1.94
CA ASP A 149 25.46 -8.45 -2.37
C ASP A 149 24.34 -9.33 -1.83
N CYS A 150 23.60 -8.90 -0.80
CA CYS A 150 22.45 -9.64 -0.26
C CYS A 150 21.15 -9.05 -0.80
N LYS A 151 20.28 -9.90 -1.37
CA LYS A 151 19.05 -9.43 -2.04
C LYS A 151 17.80 -9.65 -1.21
N SER A 152 17.71 -10.82 -0.58
CA SER A 152 16.55 -11.20 0.22
C SER A 152 16.91 -12.21 1.29
N ALA A 153 16.14 -12.16 2.38
CA ALA A 153 16.32 -13.00 3.54
C ALA A 153 14.97 -13.27 4.21
N SER A 154 14.93 -14.22 5.13
CA SER A 154 13.82 -14.35 6.08
C SER A 154 14.27 -13.88 7.46
N VAL A 155 13.38 -13.19 8.17
CA VAL A 155 13.63 -12.69 9.54
C VAL A 155 12.63 -13.26 10.54
N THR A 156 13.16 -13.63 11.69
CA THR A 156 12.39 -13.85 12.91
C THR A 156 12.81 -12.81 13.96
N LEU A 157 11.85 -12.01 14.42
CA LEU A 157 12.01 -10.96 15.42
C LEU A 157 11.08 -11.25 16.60
N LYS A 158 11.66 -11.32 17.80
CA LYS A 158 10.89 -11.58 19.04
C LYS A 158 11.36 -10.78 20.22
N PHE A 159 10.42 -10.48 21.11
CA PHE A 159 10.66 -9.92 22.43
C PHE A 159 10.65 -11.02 23.47
N TYR A 160 11.79 -11.28 24.09
CA TYR A 160 11.89 -12.12 25.28
C TYR A 160 11.46 -11.32 26.49
N LEU A 161 10.51 -11.86 27.26
CA LEU A 161 9.85 -11.12 28.33
C LEU A 161 10.61 -11.20 29.65
N ASN A 162 10.46 -10.16 30.47
CA ASN A 162 10.88 -10.16 31.87
C ASN A 162 10.07 -11.20 32.68
N ASP A 163 10.59 -11.55 33.86
CA ASP A 163 9.92 -12.50 34.75
C ASP A 163 8.56 -11.94 35.19
N GLY A 164 7.55 -12.81 35.29
CA GLY A 164 6.18 -12.44 35.69
C GLY A 164 5.18 -12.34 34.54
N TYR A 165 5.64 -12.26 33.29
CA TYR A 165 4.79 -12.33 32.11
C TYR A 165 4.72 -13.75 31.55
N GLN A 166 3.56 -14.15 31.04
CA GLN A 166 3.33 -15.43 30.36
C GLN A 166 2.57 -15.15 29.07
N VAL A 167 2.92 -15.87 28.01
CA VAL A 167 2.28 -15.75 26.69
C VAL A 167 2.14 -17.13 26.06
N PRO A 168 1.19 -17.35 25.15
CA PRO A 168 1.03 -18.61 24.45
C PRO A 168 2.32 -19.02 23.70
N GLU A 169 2.60 -20.33 23.63
CA GLU A 169 3.62 -20.83 22.71
C GLU A 169 3.05 -20.89 21.29
N ILE A 170 3.82 -20.42 20.32
CA ILE A 170 3.44 -20.48 18.90
C ILE A 170 3.80 -21.86 18.34
N GLN A 171 2.87 -22.43 17.58
CA GLN A 171 3.14 -23.57 16.70
C GLN A 171 3.53 -23.08 15.32
N VAL A 172 4.59 -23.68 14.75
CA VAL A 172 5.03 -23.39 13.38
C VAL A 172 3.96 -23.85 12.41
N ASP A 173 3.60 -22.98 11.47
CA ASP A 173 2.64 -23.32 10.42
C ASP A 173 3.23 -24.33 9.45
N PRO A 174 2.53 -25.43 9.11
CA PRO A 174 2.96 -26.30 8.02
C PRO A 174 2.91 -25.53 6.69
N PRO A 175 3.81 -25.80 5.73
CA PRO A 175 3.77 -25.16 4.42
C PRO A 175 2.41 -25.30 3.73
N ILE A 176 1.98 -24.28 3.00
CA ILE A 176 0.73 -24.32 2.22
C ILE A 176 0.90 -25.30 1.06
N ASP A 177 0.00 -26.28 0.96
CA ASP A 177 -0.11 -27.13 -0.24
C ASP A 177 -1.01 -26.47 -1.30
N PHE A 178 -0.39 -25.63 -2.12
CA PHE A 178 -1.03 -24.92 -3.23
C PHE A 178 -1.59 -25.85 -4.33
N ALA A 179 -1.20 -27.13 -4.36
CA ALA A 179 -1.71 -28.11 -5.32
C ALA A 179 -2.91 -28.89 -4.79
N SER A 180 -3.24 -28.76 -3.50
CA SER A 180 -4.30 -29.53 -2.86
C SER A 180 -5.71 -29.15 -3.36
N GLU A 181 -6.62 -30.13 -3.35
CA GLU A 181 -8.04 -29.89 -3.64
C GLU A 181 -8.67 -28.88 -2.65
N ALA A 182 -8.20 -28.87 -1.40
CA ALA A 182 -8.65 -27.92 -0.39
C ALA A 182 -8.27 -26.48 -0.74
N TYR A 183 -7.04 -26.27 -1.24
CA TYR A 183 -6.60 -24.97 -1.76
C TYR A 183 -7.41 -24.54 -2.98
N GLN A 184 -7.63 -25.42 -3.95
CA GLN A 184 -8.44 -25.09 -5.13
C GLN A 184 -9.86 -24.68 -4.75
N LYS A 185 -10.51 -25.43 -3.83
CA LYS A 185 -11.83 -25.07 -3.28
C LYS A 185 -11.84 -23.73 -2.54
N MET A 186 -10.75 -23.36 -1.89
CA MET A 186 -10.58 -22.05 -1.27
C MET A 186 -10.54 -20.96 -2.34
N ILE A 187 -9.74 -21.14 -3.38
CA ILE A 187 -9.63 -20.18 -4.49
C ILE A 187 -10.96 -20.04 -5.25
N ASP A 188 -11.70 -21.13 -5.49
CA ASP A 188 -13.00 -21.11 -6.18
C ASP A 188 -14.02 -20.18 -5.49
N ARG A 189 -13.94 -20.02 -4.16
CA ARG A 189 -14.82 -19.11 -3.41
C ARG A 189 -14.57 -17.64 -3.72
N SER A 190 -13.42 -17.30 -4.29
CA SER A 190 -13.08 -15.92 -4.62
C SER A 190 -13.89 -15.34 -5.78
N LEU A 191 -14.43 -16.19 -6.66
CA LEU A 191 -15.22 -15.74 -7.80
C LEU A 191 -16.60 -15.24 -7.34
N LEU A 192 -16.69 -13.95 -7.07
CA LEU A 192 -17.91 -13.31 -6.58
C LEU A 192 -18.94 -13.10 -7.69
N ASN A 193 -18.47 -12.67 -8.86
CA ASN A 193 -19.28 -12.54 -10.06
C ASN A 193 -18.40 -12.76 -11.29
N LEU A 194 -18.83 -13.60 -12.23
CA LEU A 194 -18.14 -13.72 -13.51
C LEU A 194 -18.46 -12.51 -14.42
N GLY A 195 -19.67 -11.97 -14.30
CA GLY A 195 -20.14 -10.82 -15.06
C GLY A 195 -20.20 -11.05 -16.58
N ASN A 196 -20.29 -9.94 -17.31
CA ASN A 196 -20.16 -9.88 -18.75
C ASN A 196 -18.68 -9.93 -19.15
N VAL A 197 -18.23 -11.12 -19.53
CA VAL A 197 -16.84 -11.37 -19.91
C VAL A 197 -16.49 -10.97 -21.33
N LYS A 198 -17.38 -10.32 -22.10
CA LYS A 198 -17.16 -10.07 -23.55
C LYS A 198 -15.83 -9.39 -23.84
N ARG A 199 -15.54 -8.29 -23.14
CA ARG A 199 -14.28 -7.53 -23.29
C ARG A 199 -13.08 -8.34 -22.84
N LEU A 200 -13.19 -9.03 -21.70
CA LEU A 200 -12.11 -9.84 -21.14
C LEU A 200 -11.75 -11.01 -22.08
N LYS A 201 -12.77 -11.70 -22.59
CA LYS A 201 -12.59 -12.80 -23.55
C LYS A 201 -11.99 -12.29 -24.86
N THR A 202 -12.38 -11.11 -25.32
CA THR A 202 -11.76 -10.46 -26.49
C THR A 202 -10.27 -10.22 -26.26
N ALA A 203 -9.87 -9.70 -25.10
CA ALA A 203 -8.47 -9.50 -24.75
C ALA A 203 -7.69 -10.83 -24.67
N ILE A 204 -8.29 -11.89 -24.09
CA ILE A 204 -7.71 -13.23 -24.07
C ILE A 204 -7.53 -13.77 -25.49
N GLU A 205 -8.54 -13.65 -26.35
CA GLU A 205 -8.46 -14.10 -27.74
C GLU A 205 -7.43 -13.31 -28.56
N LYS A 206 -7.23 -12.01 -28.28
CA LYS A 206 -6.13 -11.22 -28.85
C LYS A 206 -4.77 -11.80 -28.46
N ALA A 207 -4.55 -12.03 -27.16
CA ALA A 207 -3.31 -12.62 -26.64
C ALA A 207 -3.01 -13.99 -27.26
N GLN A 208 -4.04 -14.83 -27.43
CA GLN A 208 -3.90 -16.15 -28.05
C GLN A 208 -3.47 -16.08 -29.52
N ARG A 209 -3.78 -14.99 -30.21
CA ARG A 209 -3.35 -14.72 -31.59
C ARG A 209 -1.96 -14.08 -31.67
N GLY A 210 -1.33 -13.77 -30.54
CA GLY A 210 -0.04 -13.05 -30.49
C GLY A 210 -0.17 -11.57 -30.85
N GLU A 211 -1.36 -10.99 -30.72
CA GLU A 211 -1.58 -9.55 -30.90
C GLU A 211 -1.25 -8.79 -29.62
N ASP A 212 -0.72 -7.57 -29.73
CA ASP A 212 -0.39 -6.74 -28.57
C ASP A 212 -1.57 -6.59 -27.61
N VAL A 213 -1.33 -6.92 -26.34
CA VAL A 213 -2.29 -6.83 -25.24
C VAL A 213 -1.66 -6.06 -24.09
N THR A 214 -2.40 -5.15 -23.47
CA THR A 214 -1.96 -4.46 -22.26
C THR A 214 -2.82 -4.84 -21.06
N ILE A 215 -2.18 -5.26 -19.97
CA ILE A 215 -2.84 -5.55 -18.69
C ILE A 215 -2.36 -4.53 -17.66
N ALA A 216 -3.31 -3.75 -17.15
CA ALA A 216 -3.05 -2.71 -16.16
C ALA A 216 -3.68 -3.02 -14.80
N TYR A 217 -3.02 -2.55 -13.75
CA TYR A 217 -3.46 -2.66 -12.36
C TYR A 217 -3.45 -1.26 -11.74
N ILE A 218 -4.55 -0.85 -11.11
CA ILE A 218 -4.64 0.40 -10.37
C ILE A 218 -5.25 0.14 -8.99
N GLY A 219 -4.58 0.65 -7.95
CA GLY A 219 -5.02 0.41 -6.57
C GLY A 219 -4.12 1.02 -5.51
N GLY A 220 -4.28 0.55 -4.27
CA GLY A 220 -3.52 0.99 -3.10
C GLY A 220 -2.14 0.33 -2.94
N SER A 221 -1.69 0.21 -1.69
CA SER A 221 -0.36 -0.35 -1.32
C SER A 221 -0.24 -1.83 -1.68
N ILE A 222 -1.31 -2.60 -1.61
CA ILE A 222 -1.30 -4.02 -1.98
C ILE A 222 -1.05 -4.15 -3.50
N THR A 223 -1.63 -3.26 -4.29
CA THR A 223 -1.37 -3.15 -5.74
C THR A 223 0.04 -2.64 -6.06
N GLN A 224 0.60 -1.75 -5.21
CA GLN A 224 2.01 -1.36 -5.31
C GLN A 224 2.92 -2.57 -5.10
N GLY A 225 2.52 -3.49 -4.21
CA GLY A 225 3.24 -4.71 -3.87
C GLY A 225 3.80 -4.69 -2.44
N ALA A 226 3.24 -3.88 -1.54
CA ALA A 226 3.63 -3.90 -0.14
C ALA A 226 3.48 -5.33 0.43
N GLY A 227 4.54 -5.84 1.05
CA GLY A 227 4.63 -7.21 1.56
C GLY A 227 5.14 -8.26 0.55
N ALA A 228 5.22 -7.94 -0.74
CA ALA A 228 5.92 -8.74 -1.74
C ALA A 228 7.43 -8.49 -1.68
N LYS A 229 8.21 -9.57 -1.53
CA LYS A 229 9.66 -9.52 -1.34
C LYS A 229 10.36 -10.48 -2.31
N PRO A 230 10.98 -9.98 -3.41
CA PRO A 230 11.04 -8.58 -3.84
C PRO A 230 9.75 -8.10 -4.54
N ILE A 231 9.53 -6.78 -4.48
CA ILE A 231 8.24 -6.12 -4.80
C ILE A 231 7.84 -6.20 -6.28
N GLU A 232 8.81 -6.18 -7.18
CA GLU A 232 8.61 -6.16 -8.63
C GLU A 232 8.21 -7.52 -9.20
N SER A 233 8.53 -8.62 -8.51
CA SER A 233 8.33 -9.98 -9.03
C SER A 233 7.52 -10.93 -8.13
N LYS A 234 7.15 -10.49 -6.91
CA LYS A 234 6.30 -11.28 -6.00
C LYS A 234 4.93 -10.66 -5.71
N SER A 235 4.65 -9.47 -6.24
CA SER A 235 3.34 -8.83 -6.09
C SER A 235 2.24 -9.60 -6.82
N TYR A 236 1.02 -9.56 -6.30
CA TYR A 236 -0.13 -10.25 -6.91
C TYR A 236 -0.37 -9.76 -8.35
N ALA A 237 -0.12 -8.47 -8.61
CA ALA A 237 -0.25 -7.88 -9.94
C ALA A 237 0.73 -8.53 -10.93
N TYR A 238 1.99 -8.69 -10.53
CA TYR A 238 2.98 -9.38 -11.38
C TYR A 238 2.65 -10.86 -11.55
N LEU A 239 2.31 -11.56 -10.46
CA LEU A 239 2.04 -13.00 -10.50
C LEU A 239 0.80 -13.34 -11.33
N SER A 240 -0.27 -12.55 -11.24
CA SER A 240 -1.47 -12.74 -12.08
C SER A 240 -1.23 -12.35 -13.53
N TYR A 241 -0.43 -11.32 -13.81
CA TYR A 241 0.06 -11.01 -15.16
C TYR A 241 0.85 -12.18 -15.76
N ARG A 242 1.80 -12.76 -15.02
CA ARG A 242 2.54 -13.96 -15.47
C ARG A 242 1.62 -15.14 -15.68
N GLY A 243 0.67 -15.36 -14.78
CA GLY A 243 -0.35 -16.39 -14.91
C GLY A 243 -1.20 -16.23 -16.18
N PHE A 244 -1.52 -15.00 -16.58
CA PHE A 244 -2.16 -14.69 -17.87
C PHE A 244 -1.26 -15.06 -19.05
N CYS A 245 0.00 -14.60 -19.04
CA CYS A 245 0.95 -14.88 -20.12
C CYS A 245 1.13 -16.38 -20.34
N GLU A 246 1.37 -17.14 -19.26
CA GLU A 246 1.58 -18.59 -19.29
C GLU A 246 0.39 -19.36 -19.89
N ARG A 247 -0.84 -18.87 -19.70
CA ARG A 247 -2.08 -19.57 -20.08
C ARG A 247 -2.60 -19.17 -21.45
N PHE A 248 -2.43 -17.92 -21.84
CA PHE A 248 -3.17 -17.33 -22.95
C PHE A 248 -2.29 -16.80 -24.08
N THR A 249 -0.97 -16.90 -23.98
CA THR A 249 -0.06 -16.41 -25.03
C THR A 249 0.74 -17.55 -25.65
N PRO A 250 1.06 -17.50 -26.96
CA PRO A 250 1.94 -18.47 -27.62
C PRO A 250 3.44 -18.26 -27.32
N ASP A 251 3.82 -17.13 -26.73
CA ASP A 251 5.20 -16.64 -26.66
C ASP A 251 5.63 -16.19 -25.25
N ASP A 252 4.98 -16.73 -24.22
CA ASP A 252 5.26 -16.44 -22.81
C ASP A 252 5.18 -14.95 -22.43
N GLY A 253 4.30 -14.23 -23.12
CA GLY A 253 3.98 -12.83 -22.84
C GLY A 253 4.86 -11.81 -23.54
N ALA A 254 5.61 -12.17 -24.58
CA ALA A 254 6.52 -11.24 -25.27
C ALA A 254 5.80 -10.01 -25.88
N HIS A 255 4.53 -10.14 -26.24
CA HIS A 255 3.66 -9.06 -26.75
C HIS A 255 2.68 -8.49 -25.70
N VAL A 256 2.80 -8.91 -24.43
CA VAL A 256 1.91 -8.44 -23.36
C VAL A 256 2.60 -7.34 -22.57
N THR A 257 2.01 -6.15 -22.55
CA THR A 257 2.50 -5.02 -21.76
C THR A 257 1.90 -5.07 -20.36
N PHE A 258 2.76 -5.01 -19.34
CA PHE A 258 2.39 -4.97 -17.94
C PHE A 258 2.46 -3.54 -17.38
N VAL A 259 1.35 -3.06 -16.81
CA VAL A 259 1.28 -1.74 -16.14
C VAL A 259 0.84 -1.92 -14.70
N LYS A 260 1.68 -1.53 -13.74
CA LYS A 260 1.37 -1.60 -12.30
C LYS A 260 1.40 -0.20 -11.71
N ALA A 261 0.21 0.33 -11.38
CA ALA A 261 -0.04 1.67 -10.85
C ALA A 261 -0.67 1.60 -9.46
N GLY A 262 0.06 1.04 -8.49
CA GLY A 262 -0.32 1.06 -7.08
C GLY A 262 0.28 2.24 -6.34
N VAL A 263 -0.48 2.90 -5.47
CA VAL A 263 0.02 3.97 -4.60
C VAL A 263 -0.46 3.75 -3.16
N GLY A 264 0.49 3.49 -2.26
CA GLY A 264 0.18 3.14 -0.87
C GLY A 264 -0.58 4.22 -0.10
N GLY A 265 -1.55 3.79 0.70
CA GLY A 265 -2.36 4.67 1.55
C GLY A 265 -3.46 5.46 0.83
N THR A 266 -3.60 5.33 -0.50
CA THR A 266 -4.45 6.24 -1.28
C THR A 266 -5.79 5.62 -1.70
N PRO A 267 -6.90 6.38 -1.61
CA PRO A 267 -8.22 5.94 -2.07
C PRO A 267 -8.37 6.09 -3.60
N SER A 268 -9.50 5.61 -4.12
CA SER A 268 -9.89 5.74 -5.52
C SER A 268 -10.04 7.19 -5.99
N GLU A 269 -10.25 8.14 -5.07
CA GLU A 269 -10.20 9.59 -5.35
C GLU A 269 -8.88 10.04 -5.96
N LEU A 270 -7.74 9.60 -5.42
CA LEU A 270 -6.46 9.87 -6.06
C LEU A 270 -6.30 9.01 -7.32
N GLY A 271 -6.80 7.77 -7.28
CA GLY A 271 -6.79 6.83 -8.40
C GLY A 271 -7.35 7.41 -9.70
N MET A 272 -8.51 8.07 -9.64
CA MET A 272 -9.12 8.72 -10.80
C MET A 272 -8.32 9.90 -11.35
N ILE A 273 -7.64 10.65 -10.48
CA ILE A 273 -6.80 11.80 -10.87
C ILE A 273 -5.52 11.34 -11.57
N ARG A 274 -4.89 10.28 -11.07
CA ARG A 274 -3.60 9.78 -11.59
C ARG A 274 -3.73 8.76 -12.73
N TYR A 275 -4.95 8.40 -13.14
CA TYR A 275 -5.20 7.36 -14.13
C TYR A 275 -4.49 7.65 -15.46
N GLU A 276 -4.63 8.86 -16.01
CA GLU A 276 -4.00 9.25 -17.26
C GLU A 276 -2.47 9.10 -17.16
N LYS A 277 -1.88 9.67 -16.11
CA LYS A 277 -0.43 9.67 -15.87
C LYS A 277 0.13 8.26 -15.74
N GLU A 278 -0.49 7.43 -14.90
CA GLU A 278 0.13 6.20 -14.41
C GLU A 278 -0.31 4.95 -15.15
N VAL A 279 -1.51 4.94 -15.74
CA VAL A 279 -2.04 3.78 -16.46
C VAL A 279 -1.94 3.97 -17.96
N THR A 280 -2.31 5.14 -18.46
CA THR A 280 -2.36 5.39 -19.92
C THR A 280 -1.13 6.11 -20.47
N ASP A 281 -0.22 6.59 -19.61
CA ASP A 281 0.85 7.53 -19.99
C ASP A 281 0.32 8.63 -20.93
N TYR A 282 -0.73 9.32 -20.48
CA TYR A 282 -1.44 10.36 -21.21
C TYR A 282 -1.90 9.91 -22.62
N GLY A 283 -2.47 8.70 -22.69
CA GLY A 283 -3.03 8.11 -23.91
C GLY A 283 -2.03 7.35 -24.80
N LYS A 284 -0.75 7.27 -24.43
CA LYS A 284 0.26 6.45 -25.16
C LYS A 284 0.04 4.95 -24.97
N ILE A 285 -0.50 4.55 -23.83
CA ILE A 285 -0.84 3.18 -23.46
C ILE A 285 -2.36 3.04 -23.48
N LYS A 286 -2.85 1.96 -24.11
CA LYS A 286 -4.28 1.62 -24.19
C LYS A 286 -4.50 0.23 -23.56
N PRO A 287 -4.87 0.16 -22.27
CA PRO A 287 -5.10 -1.12 -21.59
C PRO A 287 -6.22 -1.92 -22.27
N ASP A 288 -6.05 -3.23 -22.44
CA ASP A 288 -7.14 -4.13 -22.84
C ASP A 288 -7.88 -4.67 -21.61
N VAL A 289 -7.17 -4.81 -20.50
CA VAL A 289 -7.71 -5.25 -19.20
C VAL A 289 -7.18 -4.32 -18.11
N VAL A 290 -8.07 -3.84 -17.23
CA VAL A 290 -7.72 -3.07 -16.05
C VAL A 290 -8.29 -3.75 -14.80
N ILE A 291 -7.42 -4.07 -13.86
CA ILE A 291 -7.77 -4.58 -12.54
C ILE A 291 -7.81 -3.38 -11.58
N VAL A 292 -8.93 -3.19 -10.90
CA VAL A 292 -9.17 -2.08 -9.96
C VAL A 292 -9.30 -2.64 -8.53
N GLU A 293 -8.47 -2.15 -7.62
CA GLU A 293 -8.35 -2.65 -6.24
C GLU A 293 -8.24 -1.50 -5.23
N PHE A 294 -9.35 -1.16 -4.57
CA PHE A 294 -9.41 -0.11 -3.55
C PHE A 294 -10.26 -0.47 -2.33
N ALA A 295 -10.66 -1.74 -2.19
CA ALA A 295 -11.63 -2.20 -1.20
C ALA A 295 -11.21 -1.96 0.25
N VAL A 296 -9.91 -1.81 0.50
CA VAL A 296 -9.35 -1.59 1.83
C VAL A 296 -8.79 -0.18 2.01
N ASN A 297 -8.87 0.66 0.97
CA ASN A 297 -8.36 2.04 0.97
C ASN A 297 -9.47 3.10 0.91
N ASP A 298 -10.61 2.78 0.29
CA ASP A 298 -11.72 3.72 0.06
C ASP A 298 -12.47 4.14 1.33
N GLU A 299 -12.01 3.78 2.53
CA GLU A 299 -12.51 4.45 3.74
C GLU A 299 -12.09 5.91 3.76
N GLY A 300 -10.99 6.26 3.09
CA GLY A 300 -10.56 7.63 2.87
C GLY A 300 -11.23 8.34 1.68
N ASP A 301 -12.13 7.69 0.94
CA ASP A 301 -12.93 8.33 -0.13
C ASP A 301 -14.12 9.08 0.52
N GLU A 302 -14.05 10.41 0.55
CA GLU A 302 -15.09 11.29 1.12
C GLU A 302 -16.41 11.22 0.34
N THR A 303 -16.40 10.65 -0.88
CA THR A 303 -17.61 10.47 -1.69
C THR A 303 -18.36 9.16 -1.45
N GLU A 304 -17.83 8.27 -0.60
CA GLU A 304 -18.41 6.96 -0.30
C GLU A 304 -18.74 6.09 -1.54
N GLY A 305 -17.89 6.16 -2.57
CA GLY A 305 -17.91 5.30 -3.76
C GLY A 305 -18.24 6.01 -5.08
N VAL A 306 -18.50 7.33 -5.09
CA VAL A 306 -18.67 8.08 -6.35
C VAL A 306 -17.35 8.13 -7.12
N SER A 307 -16.24 8.33 -6.43
CA SER A 307 -14.89 8.36 -7.02
C SER A 307 -14.53 7.01 -7.63
N PHE A 308 -14.80 5.92 -6.91
CA PHE A 308 -14.61 4.56 -7.42
C PHE A 308 -15.46 4.28 -8.66
N GLU A 309 -16.76 4.63 -8.64
CA GLU A 309 -17.63 4.45 -9.79
C GLU A 309 -17.21 5.33 -10.97
N SER A 310 -16.81 6.56 -10.72
CA SER A 310 -16.26 7.48 -11.72
C SER A 310 -15.01 6.89 -12.39
N LEU A 311 -14.08 6.31 -11.62
CA LEU A 311 -12.90 5.62 -12.16
C LEU A 311 -13.30 4.41 -13.02
N VAL A 312 -14.20 3.56 -12.53
CA VAL A 312 -14.68 2.37 -13.27
C VAL A 312 -15.29 2.77 -14.60
N ARG A 313 -16.15 3.79 -14.60
CA ARG A 313 -16.80 4.30 -15.82
C ARG A 313 -15.79 4.93 -16.77
N LYS A 314 -14.87 5.76 -16.26
CA LYS A 314 -13.78 6.39 -17.03
C LYS A 314 -12.96 5.34 -17.79
N ILE A 315 -12.57 4.27 -17.10
CA ILE A 315 -11.85 3.15 -17.71
C ILE A 315 -12.72 2.49 -18.77
N ALA A 316 -13.94 2.07 -18.41
CA ALA A 316 -14.79 1.29 -19.31
C ALA A 316 -15.29 2.07 -20.54
N ASN A 317 -15.44 3.39 -20.43
CA ASN A 317 -15.87 4.25 -21.53
C ASN A 317 -14.71 4.80 -22.38
N ALA A 318 -13.47 4.42 -22.08
CA ALA A 318 -12.33 4.73 -22.95
C ALA A 318 -12.55 4.19 -24.38
N ASP A 319 -11.96 4.86 -25.38
CA ASP A 319 -12.17 4.57 -26.80
C ASP A 319 -11.95 3.10 -27.18
N ASN A 320 -10.97 2.45 -26.54
CA ASN A 320 -10.61 1.05 -26.80
C ASN A 320 -11.39 0.04 -25.94
N LYS A 321 -12.32 0.50 -25.09
CA LYS A 321 -13.27 -0.32 -24.32
C LYS A 321 -12.58 -1.46 -23.55
N PRO A 322 -11.66 -1.16 -22.61
CA PRO A 322 -11.02 -2.19 -21.79
C PRO A 322 -12.04 -3.02 -21.00
N ALA A 323 -11.65 -4.27 -20.71
CA ALA A 323 -12.28 -5.04 -19.65
C ALA A 323 -11.92 -4.44 -18.28
N VAL A 324 -12.89 -4.35 -17.38
CA VAL A 324 -12.67 -3.92 -15.99
C VAL A 324 -12.95 -5.09 -15.07
N ILE A 325 -11.98 -5.43 -14.22
CA ILE A 325 -12.11 -6.46 -13.18
C ILE A 325 -12.00 -5.78 -11.83
N LEU A 326 -12.97 -5.99 -10.94
CA LEU A 326 -12.88 -5.49 -9.57
C LEU A 326 -12.27 -6.56 -8.68
N ASN A 327 -11.17 -6.22 -8.00
CA ASN A 327 -10.50 -7.11 -7.06
C ASN A 327 -10.64 -6.54 -5.64
N PHE A 328 -11.19 -7.33 -4.73
CA PHE A 328 -11.43 -6.90 -3.36
C PHE A 328 -10.46 -7.59 -2.40
N ALA A 329 -9.45 -6.83 -1.94
CA ALA A 329 -8.51 -7.24 -0.91
C ALA A 329 -9.17 -7.27 0.48
N VAL A 330 -8.43 -7.75 1.48
CA VAL A 330 -8.89 -7.87 2.87
C VAL A 330 -7.73 -7.64 3.84
N PHE A 331 -8.00 -6.96 4.96
CA PHE A 331 -7.06 -6.79 6.06
C PHE A 331 -7.09 -7.95 7.06
N MET A 332 -6.11 -7.99 7.96
CA MET A 332 -6.01 -9.05 8.99
C MET A 332 -7.19 -9.03 9.98
N SER A 333 -7.82 -7.85 10.14
CA SER A 333 -9.08 -7.64 10.85
C SER A 333 -10.31 -8.21 10.14
N GLU A 334 -10.14 -8.83 8.97
CA GLU A 334 -11.20 -9.39 8.12
C GLU A 334 -12.12 -8.32 7.51
N TRP A 335 -11.69 -7.06 7.58
CA TRP A 335 -12.42 -5.90 7.11
C TRP A 335 -12.05 -5.54 5.66
N ASN A 336 -13.06 -5.08 4.90
CA ASN A 336 -12.97 -4.39 3.62
C ASN A 336 -14.33 -3.71 3.29
N LEU A 337 -14.39 -2.99 2.17
CA LEU A 337 -15.55 -2.24 1.68
C LEU A 337 -16.30 -2.95 0.55
N GLU A 338 -16.29 -4.29 0.51
CA GLU A 338 -17.04 -5.04 -0.51
C GLU A 338 -18.52 -4.65 -0.55
N ASP A 339 -19.18 -4.51 0.61
CA ASP A 339 -20.59 -4.12 0.68
C ASP A 339 -20.86 -2.74 0.04
N ARG A 340 -19.87 -1.83 0.06
CA ARG A 340 -19.94 -0.51 -0.57
C ARG A 340 -19.73 -0.58 -2.08
N LEU A 341 -18.79 -1.41 -2.56
CA LEU A 341 -18.28 -1.37 -3.93
C LEU A 341 -18.87 -2.45 -4.85
N VAL A 342 -19.28 -3.60 -4.33
CA VAL A 342 -19.93 -4.68 -5.11
C VAL A 342 -21.20 -4.21 -5.84
N PRO A 343 -22.06 -3.32 -5.29
CA PRO A 343 -23.20 -2.78 -6.03
C PRO A 343 -22.82 -2.11 -7.35
N ILE A 344 -21.67 -1.43 -7.42
CA ILE A 344 -21.16 -0.80 -8.65
C ILE A 344 -20.84 -1.88 -9.68
N GLY A 345 -20.10 -2.92 -9.29
CA GLY A 345 -19.78 -4.04 -10.18
C GLY A 345 -21.02 -4.78 -10.68
N LYS A 346 -22.04 -4.96 -9.84
CA LYS A 346 -23.32 -5.55 -10.26
C LYS A 346 -24.08 -4.69 -11.27
N ASN A 347 -24.04 -3.37 -11.11
CA ASN A 347 -24.77 -2.43 -11.99
C ASN A 347 -24.30 -2.49 -13.44
N TYR A 348 -23.01 -2.72 -13.66
CA TYR A 348 -22.40 -2.82 -14.98
C TYR A 348 -22.07 -4.26 -15.39
N ASP A 349 -22.54 -5.25 -14.62
CA ASP A 349 -22.27 -6.67 -14.83
C ASP A 349 -20.77 -6.98 -14.97
N LEU A 350 -19.94 -6.48 -14.05
CA LEU A 350 -18.48 -6.64 -14.10
C LEU A 350 -18.00 -7.96 -13.49
N PRO A 351 -16.90 -8.54 -14.02
CA PRO A 351 -16.14 -9.57 -13.33
C PRO A 351 -15.60 -9.06 -11.98
N MET A 352 -15.79 -9.85 -10.92
CA MET A 352 -15.41 -9.50 -9.55
C MET A 352 -14.77 -10.67 -8.81
N VAL A 353 -13.65 -10.39 -8.14
CA VAL A 353 -12.94 -11.29 -7.24
C VAL A 353 -13.00 -10.77 -5.80
N SER A 354 -13.42 -11.60 -4.86
CA SER A 354 -13.35 -11.35 -3.42
C SER A 354 -12.27 -12.24 -2.81
N VAL A 355 -11.13 -11.64 -2.43
CA VAL A 355 -10.09 -12.38 -1.70
C VAL A 355 -10.59 -12.73 -0.30
N LYS A 356 -11.41 -11.86 0.30
CA LYS A 356 -12.10 -12.09 1.57
C LYS A 356 -12.88 -13.41 1.58
N ALA A 357 -13.68 -13.68 0.55
CA ALA A 357 -14.47 -14.89 0.43
C ALA A 357 -13.62 -16.17 0.36
N ALA A 358 -12.40 -16.08 -0.18
CA ALA A 358 -11.45 -17.20 -0.18
C ALA A 358 -10.80 -17.41 1.19
N VAL A 359 -10.18 -16.37 1.76
CA VAL A 359 -9.23 -16.53 2.87
C VAL A 359 -9.85 -16.45 4.26
N VAL A 360 -10.85 -15.59 4.49
CA VAL A 360 -11.40 -15.37 5.84
C VAL A 360 -11.99 -16.64 6.47
N PRO A 361 -12.75 -17.49 5.75
CA PRO A 361 -13.25 -18.74 6.31
C PRO A 361 -12.14 -19.68 6.84
N GLN A 362 -10.90 -19.56 6.34
CA GLN A 362 -9.78 -20.44 6.71
C GLN A 362 -9.21 -20.13 8.10
N PHE A 363 -9.50 -18.94 8.65
CA PHE A 363 -8.93 -18.48 9.91
C PHE A 363 -9.64 -19.03 11.16
N SER A 364 -10.67 -19.86 10.98
CA SER A 364 -11.47 -20.44 12.07
C SER A 364 -11.33 -21.96 12.18
N GLU A 365 -11.68 -22.72 11.14
CA GLU A 365 -11.67 -24.19 11.13
C GLU A 365 -11.25 -24.77 9.76
N ASN A 366 -10.67 -25.98 9.72
CA ASN A 366 -10.18 -26.66 8.50
C ASN A 366 -9.17 -25.83 7.68
N THR A 367 -8.23 -25.21 8.37
CA THR A 367 -7.30 -24.20 7.86
C THR A 367 -6.40 -24.71 6.74
N VAL A 368 -6.60 -24.19 5.53
CA VAL A 368 -5.66 -24.33 4.40
C VAL A 368 -4.51 -23.31 4.50
N VAL A 369 -4.82 -22.10 4.99
CA VAL A 369 -3.87 -20.99 5.15
C VAL A 369 -4.16 -20.24 6.44
N THR A 370 -3.14 -19.96 7.24
CA THR A 370 -3.27 -19.18 8.48
C THR A 370 -3.15 -17.68 8.23
N LYS A 371 -3.59 -16.85 9.20
CA LYS A 371 -3.35 -15.39 9.15
C LYS A 371 -1.85 -15.08 9.04
N ARG A 372 -0.99 -15.81 9.76
CA ARG A 372 0.47 -15.62 9.71
C ARG A 372 1.06 -15.91 8.33
N GLN A 373 0.53 -16.91 7.63
CA GLN A 373 0.99 -17.24 6.29
C GLN A 373 0.48 -16.22 5.26
N TYR A 374 -0.75 -15.73 5.39
CA TYR A 374 -1.31 -14.77 4.44
C TYR A 374 -0.80 -13.33 4.66
N PHE A 375 -0.75 -12.84 5.90
CA PHE A 375 -0.48 -11.43 6.24
C PHE A 375 0.99 -11.19 6.62
N TYR A 376 1.66 -10.25 5.95
CA TYR A 376 3.00 -9.75 6.28
C TYR A 376 2.95 -8.83 7.49
N ASP A 377 2.04 -7.86 7.44
CA ASP A 377 1.62 -7.02 8.57
C ASP A 377 0.09 -7.00 8.68
N ILE A 378 -0.48 -6.16 9.54
CA ILE A 378 -1.93 -6.10 9.75
C ILE A 378 -2.76 -5.73 8.50
N PHE A 379 -2.11 -5.20 7.46
CA PHE A 379 -2.73 -4.74 6.22
C PHE A 379 -2.32 -5.58 4.99
N HIS A 380 -1.05 -5.90 4.88
CA HIS A 380 -0.43 -6.34 3.64
C HIS A 380 -0.22 -7.85 3.59
N PRO A 381 -0.38 -8.49 2.43
CA PRO A 381 -0.10 -9.91 2.28
C PRO A 381 1.40 -10.22 2.24
N THR A 382 1.79 -11.44 2.60
CA THR A 382 3.13 -12.00 2.35
C THR A 382 3.28 -12.37 0.87
N ASN A 383 4.45 -12.92 0.50
CA ASN A 383 4.64 -13.59 -0.79
C ASN A 383 3.58 -14.70 -1.05
N ASP A 384 3.25 -15.51 -0.04
CA ASP A 384 2.19 -16.52 -0.15
C ASP A 384 0.80 -15.88 -0.29
N GLY A 385 0.53 -14.80 0.47
CA GLY A 385 -0.71 -14.04 0.34
C GLY A 385 -0.88 -13.41 -1.05
N HIS A 386 0.19 -12.84 -1.61
CA HIS A 386 0.17 -12.31 -2.97
C HIS A 386 -0.03 -13.40 -4.02
N ARG A 387 0.54 -14.59 -3.83
CA ARG A 387 0.24 -15.76 -4.67
C ARG A 387 -1.23 -16.14 -4.60
N ILE A 388 -1.83 -16.20 -3.40
CA ILE A 388 -3.26 -16.48 -3.22
C ILE A 388 -4.13 -15.45 -3.96
N MET A 389 -3.82 -14.16 -3.82
CA MET A 389 -4.52 -13.10 -4.57
C MET A 389 -4.39 -13.28 -6.08
N ALA A 390 -3.21 -13.64 -6.57
CA ALA A 390 -2.98 -13.90 -7.98
C ALA A 390 -3.76 -15.13 -8.49
N ASP A 391 -3.77 -16.22 -7.72
CA ASP A 391 -4.52 -17.44 -8.05
C ASP A 391 -6.03 -17.17 -8.12
N CYS A 392 -6.56 -16.29 -7.28
CA CYS A 392 -7.97 -15.84 -7.36
C CYS A 392 -8.28 -15.14 -8.70
N LEU A 393 -7.41 -14.22 -9.14
CA LEU A 393 -7.55 -13.55 -10.44
C LEU A 393 -7.39 -14.54 -11.59
N ILE A 394 -6.39 -15.43 -11.53
CA ILE A 394 -6.17 -16.49 -12.53
C ILE A 394 -7.41 -17.39 -12.65
N GLY A 395 -8.03 -17.76 -11.52
CA GLY A 395 -9.28 -18.51 -11.52
C GLY A 395 -10.39 -17.81 -12.29
N LEU A 396 -10.58 -16.50 -12.08
CA LEU A 396 -11.54 -15.69 -12.86
C LEU A 396 -11.20 -15.67 -14.35
N LEU A 397 -9.93 -15.46 -14.72
CA LEU A 397 -9.47 -15.43 -16.11
C LEU A 397 -9.75 -16.76 -16.83
N GLU A 398 -9.50 -17.89 -16.17
CA GLU A 398 -9.78 -19.22 -16.72
C GLU A 398 -11.28 -19.46 -16.91
N GLN A 399 -12.12 -19.02 -15.97
CA GLN A 399 -13.58 -19.13 -16.09
C GLN A 399 -14.10 -18.25 -17.23
N ALA A 400 -13.57 -17.04 -17.38
CA ALA A 400 -13.90 -16.15 -18.49
C ALA A 400 -13.51 -16.75 -19.86
N ALA A 401 -12.34 -17.39 -19.94
CA ALA A 401 -11.90 -18.07 -21.16
C ALA A 401 -12.83 -19.24 -21.55
N LYS A 402 -13.36 -19.98 -20.57
CA LYS A 402 -14.29 -21.12 -20.77
C LYS A 402 -15.72 -20.68 -21.07
N ALA A 403 -16.12 -19.50 -20.62
CA ALA A 403 -17.47 -18.98 -20.80
C ALA A 403 -17.82 -18.73 -22.28
N PRO A 404 -19.10 -18.85 -22.67
CA PRO A 404 -19.56 -18.47 -23.99
C PRO A 404 -19.37 -16.96 -24.21
N MET A 405 -19.07 -16.54 -25.45
CA MET A 405 -18.97 -15.13 -25.80
C MET A 405 -20.35 -14.46 -25.64
N PRO A 406 -20.50 -13.43 -24.78
CA PRO A 406 -21.77 -12.73 -24.66
C PRO A 406 -22.14 -11.98 -25.94
N GLU A 407 -23.43 -11.99 -26.31
CA GLU A 407 -23.91 -11.30 -27.51
C GLU A 407 -23.75 -9.78 -27.38
N LYS A 408 -24.04 -9.23 -26.20
CA LYS A 408 -23.98 -7.79 -25.89
C LYS A 408 -22.86 -7.49 -24.90
N ASP A 409 -22.34 -6.28 -24.98
CA ASP A 409 -21.40 -5.73 -24.00
C ASP A 409 -22.15 -5.25 -22.75
N SER A 410 -21.41 -4.98 -21.66
CA SER A 410 -21.94 -4.27 -20.49
C SER A 410 -22.52 -2.92 -20.86
N ASP A 411 -23.62 -2.54 -20.21
CA ASP A 411 -24.31 -1.28 -20.46
C ASP A 411 -23.89 -0.21 -19.45
N PHE A 412 -23.02 0.71 -19.87
CA PHE A 412 -22.61 1.87 -19.06
C PHE A 412 -23.51 3.10 -19.26
N THR A 413 -24.61 2.96 -20.00
CA THR A 413 -25.64 4.01 -20.14
C THR A 413 -26.67 3.96 -19.02
N VAL A 414 -26.69 2.87 -18.23
CA VAL A 414 -27.50 2.78 -17.01
C VAL A 414 -27.08 3.85 -16.02
N LYS A 415 -28.02 4.25 -15.16
CA LYS A 415 -27.77 5.25 -14.12
C LYS A 415 -26.66 4.74 -13.17
N PRO A 416 -25.68 5.59 -12.81
CA PRO A 416 -24.71 5.28 -11.76
C PRO A 416 -25.38 4.95 -10.42
N VAL A 417 -24.78 4.04 -9.66
CA VAL A 417 -25.27 3.59 -8.35
C VAL A 417 -24.99 4.62 -7.26
N LYS A 418 -23.76 5.13 -7.25
CA LYS A 418 -23.20 6.13 -6.36
C LYS A 418 -23.17 7.49 -7.06
N GLY A 419 -22.53 7.56 -8.23
CA GLY A 419 -22.32 8.81 -8.97
C GLY A 419 -21.30 8.67 -10.09
N ALA A 420 -21.16 9.71 -10.90
CA ALA A 420 -20.23 9.78 -12.03
C ALA A 420 -19.69 11.21 -12.25
N GLU A 421 -19.74 12.05 -11.21
CA GLU A 421 -19.39 13.45 -11.19
C GLU A 421 -17.95 13.67 -11.69
N PHE A 422 -17.06 12.73 -11.39
CA PHE A 422 -15.62 12.80 -11.66
C PHE A 422 -15.19 11.88 -12.83
N GLU A 423 -16.12 11.34 -13.62
CA GLU A 423 -15.78 10.39 -14.71
C GLU A 423 -14.74 10.96 -15.69
N ASN A 424 -14.76 12.27 -15.93
CA ASN A 424 -13.82 12.95 -16.83
C ASN A 424 -12.79 13.82 -16.08
N ILE A 425 -12.51 13.51 -14.80
CA ILE A 425 -11.53 14.26 -14.02
C ILE A 425 -10.14 14.16 -14.66
N ILE A 426 -9.39 15.26 -14.65
CA ILE A 426 -8.02 15.34 -15.19
C ILE A 426 -7.08 15.89 -14.12
N LEU A 427 -5.83 15.41 -14.13
CA LEU A 427 -4.75 16.01 -13.34
C LEU A 427 -4.33 17.35 -13.95
N VAL A 428 -4.40 18.41 -13.16
CA VAL A 428 -3.90 19.75 -13.45
C VAL A 428 -2.77 20.09 -12.49
N ASP A 429 -1.60 20.41 -13.04
CA ASP A 429 -0.39 20.75 -12.29
C ASP A 429 0.42 21.84 -13.04
N SER A 430 1.61 22.19 -12.55
CA SER A 430 2.42 23.26 -13.17
C SER A 430 2.84 22.96 -14.63
N SER A 431 2.80 21.70 -15.07
CA SER A 431 3.20 21.31 -16.42
C SER A 431 2.12 21.55 -17.47
N ASN A 432 0.85 21.65 -17.05
CA ASN A 432 -0.29 21.75 -17.97
C ASN A 432 -1.32 22.82 -17.61
N ILE A 433 -1.13 23.55 -16.50
CA ILE A 433 -2.07 24.57 -16.01
C ILE A 433 -2.48 25.58 -17.09
N GLU A 434 -1.56 26.00 -17.97
CA GLU A 434 -1.83 26.97 -19.04
C GLU A 434 -2.89 26.52 -20.05
N GLN A 435 -3.21 25.22 -20.10
CA GLN A 435 -4.26 24.67 -20.97
C GLN A 435 -5.67 24.86 -20.38
N TYR A 436 -5.78 25.02 -19.07
CA TYR A 436 -7.04 24.98 -18.33
C TYR A 436 -7.34 26.26 -17.54
N GLY A 437 -6.29 27.02 -17.20
CA GLY A 437 -6.41 28.18 -16.35
C GLY A 437 -5.09 28.95 -16.20
N THR A 438 -4.99 29.71 -15.13
CA THR A 438 -3.79 30.48 -14.79
C THR A 438 -3.48 30.39 -13.32
N VAL A 439 -2.20 30.31 -12.97
CA VAL A 439 -1.72 30.38 -11.59
C VAL A 439 -0.84 31.60 -11.38
N SER A 440 -1.06 32.31 -10.28
CA SER A 440 -0.17 33.34 -9.75
C SER A 440 0.15 33.02 -8.30
N HIS A 441 1.42 33.05 -7.93
CA HIS A 441 1.82 32.75 -6.56
C HIS A 441 3.02 33.57 -6.09
N LYS A 442 3.15 33.67 -4.77
CA LYS A 442 4.29 34.23 -4.06
C LYS A 442 4.69 33.23 -2.96
N GLY A 443 5.96 32.81 -2.92
CA GLY A 443 6.49 31.91 -1.89
C GLY A 443 6.14 30.42 -2.05
N PHE A 444 5.51 30.04 -3.17
CA PHE A 444 5.19 28.66 -3.57
C PHE A 444 6.11 28.11 -4.69
N ASP A 445 7.31 28.68 -4.81
CA ASP A 445 8.35 28.37 -5.80
C ASP A 445 9.38 27.32 -5.33
N HIS A 446 9.21 26.76 -4.13
CA HIS A 446 10.09 25.72 -3.62
C HIS A 446 9.85 24.39 -4.35
N LYS A 447 10.91 23.58 -4.46
CA LYS A 447 10.82 22.20 -4.93
C LYS A 447 10.92 21.24 -3.74
N ASP A 448 9.77 20.73 -3.29
CA ASP A 448 9.73 19.69 -2.28
C ASP A 448 10.31 18.37 -2.85
N THR A 449 11.39 17.88 -2.25
CA THR A 449 12.04 16.63 -2.65
C THR A 449 11.59 15.44 -1.81
N GLU A 450 10.78 15.65 -0.77
CA GLU A 450 10.28 14.64 0.15
C GLU A 450 8.79 14.34 -0.11
N ILE A 451 8.39 14.25 -1.38
CA ILE A 451 7.03 13.82 -1.78
C ILE A 451 6.90 12.29 -1.77
N GLN A 452 5.70 11.74 -1.96
CA GLN A 452 5.49 10.29 -1.98
C GLN A 452 6.14 9.65 -3.23
N TYR A 453 6.84 8.52 -3.04
CA TYR A 453 7.46 7.72 -4.09
C TYR A 453 6.95 6.29 -4.03
N VAL A 454 6.82 5.64 -5.18
CA VAL A 454 6.38 4.24 -5.28
C VAL A 454 7.05 3.48 -6.41
N GLU A 455 7.19 2.17 -6.23
CA GLU A 455 7.65 1.21 -7.24
C GLU A 455 6.54 0.92 -8.26
N ARG A 456 6.91 0.90 -9.54
CA ARG A 456 5.95 0.80 -10.65
C ARG A 456 6.39 -0.22 -11.66
N ASN A 457 5.42 -0.82 -12.34
CA ASN A 457 5.65 -1.82 -13.39
C ASN A 457 6.63 -2.91 -12.88
N LEU A 458 7.74 -3.13 -13.60
CA LEU A 458 8.79 -4.10 -13.25
C LEU A 458 9.99 -3.45 -12.52
N SER A 459 9.88 -2.18 -12.11
CA SER A 459 10.97 -1.45 -11.46
C SER A 459 10.87 -1.55 -9.94
N SER A 460 11.95 -1.96 -9.29
CA SER A 460 12.15 -1.81 -7.84
C SER A 460 12.61 -0.40 -7.44
N GLN A 461 13.02 0.44 -8.40
CA GLN A 461 13.33 1.84 -8.15
C GLN A 461 12.03 2.63 -8.05
N ALA A 462 11.81 3.26 -6.90
CA ALA A 462 10.67 4.12 -6.68
C ALA A 462 10.75 5.41 -7.49
N SER A 463 9.59 5.90 -7.93
CA SER A 463 9.40 7.14 -8.71
C SER A 463 8.34 8.01 -8.05
N PRO A 464 8.39 9.35 -8.21
CA PRO A 464 7.44 10.23 -7.54
C PRO A 464 6.01 10.01 -8.05
N VAL A 465 5.03 10.16 -7.15
CA VAL A 465 3.61 10.05 -7.49
C VAL A 465 3.13 11.29 -8.25
N LEU A 466 3.32 12.49 -7.68
CA LEU A 466 2.97 13.79 -8.28
C LEU A 466 4.08 14.82 -8.01
N GLU A 467 4.91 15.09 -9.02
CA GLU A 467 6.15 15.87 -8.89
C GLU A 467 6.08 17.31 -9.39
N ASN A 468 5.02 17.68 -10.09
CA ASN A 468 4.92 18.97 -10.80
C ASN A 468 4.02 19.97 -10.05
N GLY A 469 3.94 19.86 -8.74
CA GLY A 469 3.16 20.74 -7.88
C GLY A 469 3.81 22.10 -7.60
N TRP A 470 3.32 22.75 -6.55
CA TRP A 470 3.83 24.01 -5.99
C TRP A 470 4.07 23.83 -4.50
N ALA A 471 5.23 24.26 -4.00
CA ALA A 471 5.56 24.09 -2.58
C ALA A 471 6.05 25.39 -1.96
N LYS A 472 5.66 25.58 -0.70
CA LYS A 472 6.15 26.61 0.20
C LYS A 472 7.19 26.00 1.14
N ALA A 473 8.37 26.60 1.19
CA ALA A 473 9.42 26.20 2.13
C ALA A 473 9.10 26.65 3.57
N TYR A 474 9.64 25.93 4.54
CA TYR A 474 9.70 26.35 5.95
C TYR A 474 10.38 27.73 6.08
N GLU A 475 9.98 28.53 7.06
CA GLU A 475 10.39 29.92 7.35
C GLU A 475 10.04 30.97 6.27
N THR A 476 9.43 30.57 5.15
CA THR A 476 8.89 31.53 4.16
C THR A 476 7.59 32.16 4.70
N THR A 477 7.42 33.48 4.66
CA THR A 477 6.19 34.13 5.16
C THR A 477 5.48 34.96 4.08
N GLY A 478 4.20 35.26 4.31
CA GLY A 478 3.37 36.03 3.37
C GLY A 478 3.25 35.38 2.00
N ALA A 479 3.23 34.04 1.98
CA ALA A 479 3.03 33.22 0.80
C ALA A 479 1.54 33.15 0.45
N GLU A 480 1.27 33.15 -0.85
CA GLU A 480 -0.08 33.10 -1.40
C GLU A 480 -0.04 32.35 -2.73
N PHE A 481 -1.04 31.51 -2.96
CA PHE A 481 -1.26 30.83 -4.23
C PHE A 481 -2.67 31.14 -4.72
N VAL A 482 -2.81 31.53 -5.99
CA VAL A 482 -4.09 31.84 -6.63
C VAL A 482 -4.16 31.12 -7.96
N MET A 483 -5.20 30.31 -8.16
CA MET A 483 -5.53 29.64 -9.42
C MET A 483 -6.89 30.14 -9.92
N GLU A 484 -6.93 30.60 -11.16
CA GLU A 484 -8.18 30.85 -11.89
C GLU A 484 -8.41 29.71 -12.88
N ILE A 485 -9.58 29.05 -12.82
CA ILE A 485 -9.91 27.89 -13.65
C ILE A 485 -11.40 27.86 -13.99
N THR A 486 -11.76 27.31 -15.15
CA THR A 486 -13.17 26.99 -15.47
C THR A 486 -13.40 25.51 -15.23
N ALA A 487 -14.26 25.19 -14.27
CA ALA A 487 -14.49 23.82 -13.83
C ALA A 487 -15.86 23.71 -13.16
N LYS A 488 -16.37 22.48 -13.05
CA LYS A 488 -17.49 22.16 -12.14
C LYS A 488 -17.02 21.48 -10.86
N ASN A 489 -15.94 20.70 -10.94
CA ASN A 489 -15.40 19.93 -9.82
C ASN A 489 -13.92 20.20 -9.66
N ILE A 490 -13.46 20.44 -8.43
CA ILE A 490 -12.05 20.67 -8.09
C ILE A 490 -11.71 19.85 -6.83
N VAL A 491 -10.72 18.99 -6.97
CA VAL A 491 -10.09 18.21 -5.91
C VAL A 491 -8.69 18.73 -5.71
N LEU A 492 -8.37 19.25 -4.52
CA LEU A 492 -6.99 19.57 -4.15
C LEU A 492 -6.25 18.27 -3.88
N VAL A 493 -5.04 18.12 -4.40
CA VAL A 493 -4.10 17.10 -3.92
C VAL A 493 -2.97 17.80 -3.19
N SER A 494 -2.93 17.69 -1.86
CA SER A 494 -1.84 18.21 -1.04
C SER A 494 -1.00 17.09 -0.43
N LYS A 495 0.19 17.43 0.03
CA LYS A 495 1.07 16.49 0.75
C LYS A 495 0.71 16.48 2.23
N ASP A 496 0.53 15.28 2.79
CA ASP A 496 0.64 15.05 4.23
C ASP A 496 2.10 14.86 4.65
N SER A 497 2.38 15.09 5.93
CA SER A 497 3.73 15.03 6.48
C SER A 497 3.70 14.60 7.94
N GLY A 498 4.72 13.84 8.37
CA GLY A 498 4.91 13.52 9.79
C GLY A 498 5.80 14.52 10.53
N THR A 499 6.40 15.51 9.85
CA THR A 499 7.27 16.49 10.50
C THR A 499 6.50 17.74 10.93
N PRO A 500 6.72 18.27 12.15
CA PRO A 500 6.07 19.49 12.64
C PRO A 500 6.50 20.77 11.92
N LYS A 501 7.39 20.67 10.91
CA LYS A 501 7.73 21.78 10.02
C LYS A 501 6.62 22.10 9.01
N PHE A 502 5.74 21.14 8.73
CA PHE A 502 4.55 21.38 7.91
C PHE A 502 3.42 21.95 8.77
N GLY A 503 2.54 22.73 8.16
CA GLY A 503 1.45 23.40 8.85
C GLY A 503 0.23 23.58 7.96
N LYS A 504 -0.83 24.10 8.54
CA LYS A 504 -2.15 24.13 7.92
C LYS A 504 -2.24 25.23 6.87
N ALA A 505 -3.04 25.00 5.84
CA ALA A 505 -3.41 26.01 4.86
C ALA A 505 -4.93 26.14 4.76
N ASP A 506 -5.41 27.37 4.66
CA ASP A 506 -6.80 27.68 4.38
C ASP A 506 -7.00 27.81 2.86
N ILE A 507 -7.91 27.01 2.32
CA ILE A 507 -8.26 26.94 0.91
C ILE A 507 -9.61 27.64 0.72
N TYR A 508 -9.62 28.70 -0.07
CA TYR A 508 -10.81 29.45 -0.43
C TYR A 508 -11.18 29.17 -1.89
N VAL A 509 -12.47 29.00 -2.16
CA VAL A 509 -13.04 28.98 -3.51
C VAL A 509 -14.06 30.10 -3.60
N ASP A 510 -13.85 31.04 -4.53
CA ASP A 510 -14.68 32.24 -4.70
C ASP A 510 -14.90 33.02 -3.39
N ASP A 511 -13.78 33.30 -2.70
CA ASP A 511 -13.71 33.99 -1.41
C ASP A 511 -14.43 33.29 -0.24
N LYS A 512 -14.87 32.04 -0.41
CA LYS A 512 -15.44 31.21 0.67
C LYS A 512 -14.45 30.15 1.10
N LEU A 513 -14.23 30.02 2.40
CA LEU A 513 -13.40 28.95 2.95
C LEU A 513 -14.04 27.59 2.62
N ALA A 514 -13.35 26.79 1.80
CA ALA A 514 -13.77 25.45 1.43
C ALA A 514 -13.19 24.41 2.40
N LEU A 515 -11.92 24.57 2.78
CA LEU A 515 -11.18 23.60 3.58
C LEU A 515 -10.03 24.27 4.33
N THR A 516 -9.71 23.78 5.53
CA THR A 516 -8.39 23.98 6.15
C THR A 516 -7.64 22.65 6.08
N ALA A 517 -6.68 22.53 5.18
CA ALA A 517 -5.90 21.31 5.00
C ALA A 517 -4.80 21.24 6.06
N ASP A 518 -4.72 20.11 6.77
CA ASP A 518 -3.76 19.89 7.85
C ASP A 518 -2.88 18.68 7.52
N PRO A 519 -1.62 18.91 7.05
CA PRO A 519 -0.71 17.83 6.67
C PRO A 519 -0.38 16.84 7.78
N LEU A 520 -0.63 17.19 9.05
CA LEU A 520 -0.26 16.37 10.20
C LEU A 520 -1.36 15.37 10.61
N VAL A 521 -2.56 15.44 10.01
CA VAL A 521 -3.69 14.55 10.35
C VAL A 521 -3.35 13.09 10.02
N ASN A 522 -2.86 12.82 8.80
CA ASN A 522 -2.39 11.50 8.42
C ASN A 522 -0.97 11.22 8.96
N GLY A 523 -0.12 12.26 9.08
CA GLY A 523 1.11 12.18 9.86
C GLY A 523 2.26 11.38 9.22
N TRP A 524 2.24 11.19 7.89
CA TRP A 524 3.35 10.64 7.11
C TRP A 524 3.31 11.17 5.67
N ASN A 525 4.39 10.96 4.91
CA ASN A 525 4.54 11.47 3.54
C ASN A 525 3.58 10.81 2.54
N HIS A 526 2.44 11.44 2.28
CA HIS A 526 1.30 10.86 1.56
C HIS A 526 0.60 11.88 0.65
N CYS A 527 0.11 11.44 -0.50
CA CYS A 527 -0.72 12.25 -1.41
C CYS A 527 -2.18 12.26 -0.96
N ASN A 528 -2.69 13.40 -0.51
CA ASN A 528 -4.01 13.55 0.07
C ASN A 528 -4.98 14.28 -0.88
N PRO A 529 -5.89 13.57 -1.57
CA PRO A 529 -6.97 14.19 -2.32
C PRO A 529 -8.08 14.70 -1.38
N GLN A 530 -8.57 15.92 -1.59
CA GLN A 530 -9.67 16.50 -0.83
C GLN A 530 -10.55 17.37 -1.74
N ILE A 531 -11.86 17.18 -1.72
CA ILE A 531 -12.77 17.92 -2.61
C ILE A 531 -12.97 19.33 -2.05
N ILE A 532 -12.70 20.34 -2.89
CA ILE A 532 -12.88 21.75 -2.53
C ILE A 532 -13.99 22.42 -3.33
N LEU A 533 -14.47 21.76 -4.40
CA LEU A 533 -15.63 22.17 -5.19
C LEU A 533 -16.27 20.93 -5.86
N ASN A 534 -17.59 20.80 -5.78
CA ASN A 534 -18.36 19.75 -6.46
C ASN A 534 -19.72 20.30 -6.89
N GLU A 535 -19.76 20.88 -8.09
CA GLU A 535 -20.94 21.52 -8.67
C GLU A 535 -21.46 20.73 -9.88
N THR A 536 -22.71 20.98 -10.26
CA THR A 536 -23.32 20.31 -11.43
C THR A 536 -22.97 20.99 -12.75
N GLU A 537 -22.67 22.29 -12.72
CA GLU A 537 -22.40 23.11 -13.91
C GLU A 537 -21.00 23.72 -13.84
N SER A 538 -20.37 23.87 -15.00
CA SER A 538 -19.02 24.45 -15.07
C SER A 538 -19.08 25.97 -15.04
N ALA A 539 -18.25 26.58 -14.21
CA ALA A 539 -18.13 28.02 -14.10
C ALA A 539 -16.68 28.44 -13.86
N LYS A 540 -16.40 29.73 -14.00
CA LYS A 540 -15.09 30.28 -13.64
C LYS A 540 -15.01 30.41 -12.12
N HIS A 541 -13.97 29.82 -11.54
CA HIS A 541 -13.69 29.85 -10.12
C HIS A 541 -12.30 30.44 -9.84
N VAL A 542 -12.15 31.02 -8.65
CA VAL A 542 -10.86 31.44 -8.10
C VAL A 542 -10.56 30.62 -6.86
N VAL A 543 -9.51 29.80 -6.93
CA VAL A 543 -8.97 29.06 -5.78
C VAL A 543 -7.82 29.85 -5.19
N LYS A 544 -7.93 30.23 -3.90
CA LYS A 544 -6.89 30.93 -3.17
C LYS A 544 -6.42 30.10 -1.97
N ILE A 545 -5.12 29.91 -1.84
CA ILE A 545 -4.50 29.16 -0.74
C ILE A 545 -3.54 30.07 0.00
N VAL A 546 -3.74 30.16 1.32
CA VAL A 546 -2.90 30.92 2.25
C VAL A 546 -2.64 30.07 3.49
N MET A 547 -1.53 30.30 4.18
CA MET A 547 -1.25 29.59 5.43
C MET A 547 -2.27 29.98 6.50
N HIS A 548 -2.68 29.01 7.31
CA HIS A 548 -3.58 29.21 8.44
C HIS A 548 -2.91 30.14 9.49
N PRO A 549 -3.68 30.97 10.22
CA PRO A 549 -3.12 31.80 11.28
C PRO A 549 -2.33 31.00 12.33
N GLY A 550 -1.09 31.40 12.59
CA GLY A 550 -0.15 30.70 13.46
C GLY A 550 0.80 29.72 12.76
N ASP A 551 0.53 29.36 11.50
CA ASP A 551 1.35 28.46 10.68
C ASP A 551 2.04 29.20 9.51
N GLU A 552 2.14 30.53 9.56
CA GLU A 552 2.65 31.35 8.46
C GLU A 552 4.08 30.98 8.04
N GLU A 553 4.90 30.52 8.98
CA GLU A 553 6.28 30.08 8.75
C GLU A 553 6.39 28.60 8.36
N LYS A 554 5.30 27.82 8.41
CA LYS A 554 5.33 26.37 8.15
C LYS A 554 5.38 26.03 6.66
N ALA A 555 5.94 24.87 6.32
CA ALA A 555 5.91 24.36 4.96
C ALA A 555 4.50 23.87 4.56
N PHE A 556 4.18 23.94 3.27
CA PHE A 556 2.97 23.36 2.69
C PHE A 556 3.22 23.04 1.21
N THR A 557 2.71 21.90 0.74
CA THR A 557 2.94 21.44 -0.63
C THR A 557 1.63 21.07 -1.30
N ILE A 558 1.33 21.75 -2.40
CA ILE A 558 0.25 21.45 -3.35
C ILE A 558 0.85 20.53 -4.40
N LEU A 559 0.40 19.29 -4.49
CA LEU A 559 0.90 18.30 -5.45
C LEU A 559 0.23 18.43 -6.83
N GLY A 560 -0.98 18.98 -6.86
CA GLY A 560 -1.76 19.23 -8.07
C GLY A 560 -3.24 19.35 -7.75
N PHE A 561 -4.06 19.33 -8.80
CA PHE A 561 -5.52 19.35 -8.69
C PHE A 561 -6.14 18.30 -9.59
N GLY A 562 -7.20 17.64 -9.13
CA GLY A 562 -8.13 16.92 -9.99
C GLY A 562 -9.25 17.86 -10.44
N VAL A 563 -9.47 18.02 -11.74
CA VAL A 563 -10.45 18.97 -12.27
C VAL A 563 -11.39 18.29 -13.24
N THR A 564 -12.70 18.52 -13.11
CA THR A 564 -13.65 18.23 -14.19
C THR A 564 -14.13 19.55 -14.78
N LEU A 565 -13.93 19.71 -16.09
CA LEU A 565 -14.25 20.93 -16.84
C LEU A 565 -15.75 21.11 -17.08
#